data_AF-A0A7C9J6H1-F1
#
_entry.id   AF-A0A7C9J6H1-F1
#
_cell.length_a   1.000
_cell.length_b   1.000
_cell.length_c   1.000
_cell.angle_alpha   90.00
_cell.angle_beta   90.00
_cell.angle_gamma   90.00
#
_symmetry.space_group_name_H-M   'P 1'
#
loop_
_entity.id
_entity.type
_entity.pdbx_description
1 polymer ?
#
loop_
_entity_poly.entity_id
_entity_poly.type
_entity_poly.pdbx_seq_one_letter_code
_entity_poly.pdbx_strand_id
1 'polypeptide(L)'
;MRKRMALGLLTAAAILAPAGAAQAASAAPVQVLASGCNHNVCVYTAYTGSGYQVWAEFRNTVHDGHLDVWGPGLSRRSSPNGYWPGGHDTSRWSGKGSGQVCAEGWSRIGGVWHSVGLPCVQV
;
A
#
# COMPACT_ATOMS: atom_id res chain seq x y z
N MET A 1 -10.39 83.97 -19.11
CA MET A 1 -11.10 82.89 -18.38
C MET A 1 -10.98 81.59 -19.17
N ARG A 2 -10.90 80.44 -18.44
CA ARG A 2 -10.71 79.02 -18.87
C ARG A 2 -9.21 78.59 -18.89
N LYS A 3 -8.59 78.01 -17.83
CA LYS A 3 -8.72 76.67 -17.17
C LYS A 3 -8.60 75.52 -18.19
N ARG A 4 -7.79 74.44 -18.10
CA ARG A 4 -6.98 73.71 -17.07
C ARG A 4 -5.95 72.82 -17.82
N MET A 5 -4.69 72.68 -17.37
CA MET A 5 -4.06 71.51 -16.69
C MET A 5 -4.51 70.09 -17.07
N ALA A 6 -3.52 69.24 -17.45
CA ALA A 6 -3.23 67.86 -16.95
C ALA A 6 -2.56 67.04 -18.09
N LEU A 7 -1.38 66.38 -17.96
CA LEU A 7 -0.88 65.34 -17.04
C LEU A 7 -0.79 63.99 -17.79
N GLY A 8 0.45 63.57 -18.10
CA GLY A 8 1.01 62.21 -18.10
C GLY A 8 0.32 61.06 -18.85
N LEU A 9 1.11 60.28 -19.58
CA LEU A 9 0.90 58.83 -19.67
C LEU A 9 2.26 58.13 -19.83
N LEU A 10 2.71 57.46 -18.77
CA LEU A 10 3.83 56.53 -18.75
C LEU A 10 3.38 55.21 -19.40
N THR A 11 4.06 54.80 -20.47
CA THR A 11 3.86 53.50 -21.11
C THR A 11 4.67 52.43 -20.38
N ALA A 12 4.02 51.65 -19.52
CA ALA A 12 4.58 50.44 -18.93
C ALA A 12 4.38 49.26 -19.90
N ALA A 13 5.48 48.67 -20.40
CA ALA A 13 5.46 47.45 -21.19
C ALA A 13 5.44 46.24 -20.26
N ALA A 14 4.35 45.48 -20.25
CA ALA A 14 4.23 44.22 -19.53
C ALA A 14 4.82 43.07 -20.38
N ILE A 15 5.91 42.48 -19.89
CA ILE A 15 6.53 41.29 -20.50
C ILE A 15 5.74 40.06 -20.02
N LEU A 16 4.98 39.45 -20.92
CA LEU A 16 4.28 38.19 -20.70
C LEU A 16 5.30 37.04 -20.71
N ALA A 17 5.61 36.49 -19.53
CA ALA A 17 6.34 35.23 -19.43
C ALA A 17 5.42 34.05 -19.81
N PRO A 18 5.85 33.10 -20.64
CA PRO A 18 5.07 31.91 -20.93
C PRO A 18 5.01 31.03 -19.68
N ALA A 19 3.80 30.82 -19.18
CA ALA A 19 3.51 29.81 -18.17
C ALA A 19 3.87 28.43 -18.72
N GLY A 20 5.00 27.89 -18.27
CA GLY A 20 5.37 26.50 -18.53
C GLY A 20 4.29 25.59 -17.94
N ALA A 21 3.53 24.95 -18.81
CA ALA A 21 2.61 23.89 -18.41
C ALA A 21 3.44 22.76 -17.79
N ALA A 22 3.38 22.64 -16.47
CA ALA A 22 3.88 21.46 -15.77
C ALA A 22 3.04 20.26 -16.25
N GLN A 23 3.61 19.47 -17.15
CA GLN A 23 3.02 18.21 -17.59
C GLN A 23 2.95 17.30 -16.35
N ALA A 24 1.78 17.20 -15.73
CA ALA A 24 1.52 16.22 -14.70
C ALA A 24 1.66 14.84 -15.35
N ALA A 25 2.78 14.16 -15.09
CA ALA A 25 2.95 12.77 -15.47
C ALA A 25 1.83 11.96 -14.82
N SER A 26 0.94 11.39 -15.63
CA SER A 26 -0.05 10.43 -15.18
C SER A 26 0.69 9.21 -14.64
N ALA A 27 0.74 9.09 -13.31
CA ALA A 27 1.13 7.83 -12.68
C ALA A 27 0.10 6.78 -13.10
N ALA A 28 0.50 5.87 -14.00
CA ALA A 28 -0.31 4.73 -14.38
C ALA A 28 -0.72 3.94 -13.12
N PRO A 29 -1.90 3.30 -13.09
CA PRO A 29 -2.35 2.54 -11.94
C PRO A 29 -1.49 1.29 -11.79
N VAL A 30 -0.46 1.35 -10.96
CA VAL A 30 0.31 0.16 -10.60
C VAL A 30 -0.47 -0.59 -9.53
N GLN A 31 -1.22 -1.60 -9.93
CA GLN A 31 -1.79 -2.57 -8.99
C GLN A 31 -1.83 -3.94 -9.68
N VAL A 32 -0.68 -4.53 -10.03
CA VAL A 32 -0.64 -6.00 -10.16
C VAL A 32 -0.86 -6.51 -8.74
N LEU A 33 -2.10 -6.89 -8.46
CA LEU A 33 -2.52 -7.46 -7.20
C LEU A 33 -2.43 -8.98 -7.36
N ALA A 34 -1.39 -9.59 -6.79
CA ALA A 34 -1.34 -11.03 -6.68
C ALA A 34 -1.96 -11.43 -5.35
N SER A 35 -2.84 -12.43 -5.38
CA SER A 35 -3.49 -12.96 -4.20
C SER A 35 -3.42 -14.48 -4.18
N GLY A 36 -3.31 -15.03 -2.97
CA GLY A 36 -3.24 -16.46 -2.76
C GLY A 36 -3.96 -16.78 -1.46
N CYS A 37 -4.88 -17.74 -1.51
CA CYS A 37 -5.67 -18.13 -0.36
C CYS A 37 -5.71 -19.65 -0.23
N ASN A 38 -5.83 -20.11 1.00
CA ASN A 38 -6.38 -21.44 1.27
C ASN A 38 -7.73 -21.31 2.00
N HIS A 39 -8.13 -22.34 2.74
CA HIS A 39 -9.40 -22.34 3.47
C HIS A 39 -9.42 -21.37 4.66
N ASN A 40 -8.27 -20.95 5.19
CA ASN A 40 -8.19 -20.14 6.41
C ASN A 40 -7.42 -18.83 6.26
N VAL A 41 -6.41 -18.77 5.40
CA VAL A 41 -5.49 -17.63 5.29
C VAL A 41 -5.46 -17.14 3.86
N CYS A 42 -5.43 -15.82 3.69
CA CYS A 42 -5.16 -15.15 2.42
C CYS A 42 -3.93 -14.25 2.55
N VAL A 43 -3.14 -14.18 1.49
CA VAL A 43 -2.05 -13.23 1.31
C VAL A 43 -2.31 -12.40 0.05
N TYR A 44 -2.03 -11.11 0.14
CA TYR A 44 -2.24 -10.16 -0.93
C TYR A 44 -0.98 -9.32 -1.11
N THR A 45 -0.61 -9.06 -2.35
CA THR A 45 0.52 -8.18 -2.67
C THR A 45 0.11 -7.12 -3.66
N ALA A 46 0.82 -6.00 -3.66
CA ALA A 46 0.71 -4.98 -4.68
C ALA A 46 2.10 -4.45 -5.05
N TYR A 47 2.42 -4.44 -6.34
CA TYR A 47 3.65 -3.80 -6.82
C TYR A 47 3.61 -2.29 -6.57
N THR A 48 4.72 -1.70 -6.13
CA THR A 48 4.81 -0.25 -5.80
C THR A 48 5.74 0.52 -6.72
N GLY A 49 6.22 -0.09 -7.82
CA GLY A 49 7.21 0.52 -8.72
C GLY A 49 8.67 0.34 -8.25
N SER A 50 8.91 0.21 -6.94
CA SER A 50 10.26 0.02 -6.37
C SER A 50 10.40 -1.22 -5.49
N GLY A 51 9.32 -2.01 -5.38
CA GLY A 51 9.21 -3.19 -4.53
C GLY A 51 7.75 -3.61 -4.48
N TYR A 52 7.32 -4.13 -3.34
CA TYR A 52 5.94 -4.56 -3.15
C TYR A 52 5.45 -4.19 -1.75
N GLN A 53 4.12 -4.07 -1.63
CA GLN A 53 3.43 -4.14 -0.34
C GLN A 53 2.79 -5.52 -0.22
N VAL A 54 2.69 -6.02 1.00
CA VAL A 54 1.96 -7.23 1.34
C VAL A 54 1.11 -7.02 2.58
N TRP A 55 -0.02 -7.70 2.63
CA TRP A 55 -0.84 -7.89 3.81
C TRP A 55 -1.48 -9.27 3.76
N ALA A 56 -1.96 -9.74 4.91
CA ALA A 56 -2.59 -11.04 5.03
C ALA A 56 -3.80 -10.98 5.97
N GLU A 57 -4.71 -11.93 5.85
CA GLU A 57 -5.87 -12.07 6.73
C GLU A 57 -6.19 -13.53 7.02
N PHE A 58 -6.95 -13.74 8.08
CA PHE A 58 -7.73 -14.95 8.23
C PHE A 58 -9.09 -14.77 7.54
N ARG A 59 -9.54 -15.79 6.80
CA ARG A 59 -10.89 -15.84 6.20
C ARG A 59 -11.99 -16.03 7.24
N ASN A 60 -11.67 -16.74 8.32
CA ASN A 60 -12.58 -17.04 9.42
C ASN A 60 -12.06 -16.37 10.71
N THR A 61 -12.97 -16.07 11.62
CA THR A 61 -12.60 -15.54 12.94
C THR A 61 -11.77 -16.55 13.72
N VAL A 62 -10.68 -16.08 14.32
CA VAL A 62 -9.77 -16.85 15.18
C VAL A 62 -9.73 -16.21 16.57
N HIS A 63 -9.87 -17.01 17.63
CA HIS A 63 -9.91 -16.47 19.00
C HIS A 63 -8.52 -16.19 19.60
N ASP A 64 -7.52 -16.98 19.21
CA ASP A 64 -6.13 -16.79 19.59
C ASP A 64 -5.26 -17.16 18.38
N GLY A 65 -4.78 -16.14 17.66
CA GLY A 65 -4.05 -16.30 16.42
C GLY A 65 -3.08 -15.18 16.10
N HIS A 66 -2.21 -15.44 15.14
CA HIS A 66 -1.31 -14.46 14.53
C HIS A 66 -0.96 -14.89 13.09
N LEU A 67 -0.46 -13.94 12.30
CA LEU A 67 0.02 -14.15 10.94
C LEU A 67 1.51 -13.86 10.85
N ASP A 68 2.27 -14.80 10.31
CA ASP A 68 3.68 -14.67 9.97
C ASP A 68 3.83 -14.51 8.46
N VAL A 69 4.44 -13.44 7.98
CA VAL A 69 4.60 -13.13 6.57
C VAL A 69 6.06 -12.97 6.21
N TRP A 70 6.50 -13.65 5.17
CA TRP A 70 7.89 -13.61 4.70
C TRP A 70 7.98 -13.59 3.18
N GLY A 71 9.08 -13.03 2.69
CA GLY A 71 9.40 -12.96 1.26
C GLY A 71 10.71 -12.19 1.02
N PRO A 72 11.04 -11.89 -0.24
CA PRO A 72 12.23 -11.11 -0.57
C PRO A 72 12.26 -9.77 0.18
N GLY A 73 13.31 -9.53 0.97
CA GLY A 73 13.46 -8.30 1.75
C GLY A 73 12.39 -8.07 2.82
N LEU A 74 11.65 -9.11 3.23
CA LEU A 74 10.56 -9.01 4.20
C LEU A 74 10.49 -10.22 5.14
N SER A 75 10.34 -9.93 6.44
CA SER A 75 9.92 -10.91 7.45
C SER A 75 9.17 -10.15 8.55
N ARG A 76 7.90 -10.48 8.77
CA ARG A 76 6.99 -9.78 9.70
C ARG A 76 6.05 -10.75 10.39
N ARG A 77 5.67 -10.41 11.61
CA ARG A 77 4.61 -11.06 12.37
C ARG A 77 3.58 -10.00 12.75
N SER A 78 2.30 -10.35 12.68
CA SER A 78 1.18 -9.42 12.91
C SER A 78 1.08 -8.85 14.32
N SER A 79 1.89 -9.32 15.28
CA SER A 79 1.92 -8.93 16.71
C SER A 79 0.60 -9.19 17.46
N PRO A 80 0.63 -9.10 18.81
CA PRO A 80 0.56 -10.25 19.70
C PRO A 80 -0.60 -11.20 19.41
N ASN A 81 -0.38 -12.48 19.70
CA ASN A 81 -1.41 -13.52 19.65
C ASN A 81 -2.71 -13.03 20.28
N GLY A 82 -3.81 -13.17 19.57
CA GLY A 82 -5.10 -12.76 20.11
C GLY A 82 -6.25 -12.96 19.14
N TYR A 83 -7.36 -12.32 19.49
CA TYR A 83 -8.57 -12.35 18.71
C TYR A 83 -8.36 -11.67 17.35
N TRP A 84 -8.74 -12.38 16.28
CA TRP A 84 -8.63 -11.94 14.91
C TRP A 84 -9.97 -12.13 14.19
N PRO A 85 -10.73 -11.06 13.89
CA PRO A 85 -11.94 -11.16 13.10
C PRO A 85 -11.65 -11.68 11.69
N GLY A 86 -12.48 -12.59 11.17
CA GLY A 86 -12.39 -13.01 9.78
C GLY A 86 -12.56 -11.83 8.82
N GLY A 87 -11.75 -11.76 7.77
CA GLY A 87 -11.74 -10.66 6.80
C GLY A 87 -11.03 -9.38 7.28
N HIS A 88 -10.38 -9.41 8.45
CA HIS A 88 -9.57 -8.30 8.92
C HIS A 88 -8.11 -8.49 8.51
N ASP A 89 -7.57 -7.57 7.72
CA ASP A 89 -6.19 -7.64 7.26
C ASP A 89 -5.17 -7.24 8.34
N THR A 90 -3.92 -7.67 8.16
CA THR A 90 -2.77 -7.09 8.83
C THR A 90 -2.55 -5.63 8.39
N SER A 91 -1.64 -4.93 9.06
CA SER A 91 -1.02 -3.75 8.45
C SER A 91 -0.35 -4.13 7.13
N ARG A 92 -0.26 -3.17 6.22
CA ARG A 92 0.53 -3.33 4.99
C ARG A 92 2.01 -3.19 5.32
N TRP A 93 2.81 -4.14 4.85
CA TRP A 93 4.25 -4.13 5.02
C TRP A 93 4.96 -4.04 3.67
N SER A 94 6.00 -3.22 3.61
CA SER A 94 6.80 -3.04 2.39
C SER A 94 7.96 -4.03 2.35
N GLY A 95 8.16 -4.66 1.19
CA GLY A 95 9.30 -5.51 0.86
C GLY A 95 9.94 -5.11 -0.47
N LYS A 96 11.08 -5.72 -0.80
CA LYS A 96 11.86 -5.45 -2.03
C LYS A 96 12.44 -6.72 -2.62
N GLY A 97 12.57 -6.76 -3.94
CA GLY A 97 13.05 -7.92 -4.69
C GLY A 97 11.92 -8.70 -5.35
N SER A 98 12.28 -9.74 -6.07
CA SER A 98 11.37 -10.66 -6.78
C SER A 98 11.47 -12.06 -6.17
N GLY A 99 10.37 -12.79 -6.20
CA GLY A 99 10.32 -14.13 -5.61
C GLY A 99 8.95 -14.45 -5.02
N GLN A 100 8.94 -15.34 -4.05
CA GLN A 100 7.71 -15.80 -3.42
C GLN A 100 7.48 -15.08 -2.08
N VAL A 101 6.26 -14.59 -1.89
CA VAL A 101 5.77 -14.02 -0.62
C VAL A 101 4.73 -14.97 -0.06
N CYS A 102 4.92 -15.40 1.18
CA CYS A 102 4.04 -16.33 1.87
C CYS A 102 3.49 -15.71 3.15
N ALA A 103 2.28 -16.13 3.53
CA ALA A 103 1.71 -15.83 4.83
C ALA A 103 1.31 -17.12 5.52
N GLU A 104 1.79 -17.35 6.74
CA GLU A 104 1.38 -18.44 7.60
C GLU A 104 0.44 -17.95 8.69
N GLY A 105 -0.76 -18.52 8.75
CA GLY A 105 -1.68 -18.29 9.86
C GLY A 105 -1.45 -19.33 10.94
N TRP A 106 -1.36 -18.87 12.18
CA TRP A 106 -1.26 -19.69 13.36
C TRP A 106 -2.50 -19.50 14.23
N SER A 107 -3.09 -20.59 14.70
CA SER A 107 -4.22 -20.59 15.62
C SER A 107 -3.96 -21.53 16.79
N ARG A 108 -4.39 -21.15 18.00
CA ARG A 108 -4.33 -22.02 19.17
C ARG A 108 -5.58 -22.88 19.27
N ILE A 109 -5.43 -24.19 19.09
CA ILE A 109 -6.51 -25.19 19.19
C ILE A 109 -6.18 -26.12 20.35
N GLY A 110 -7.06 -26.22 21.35
CA GLY A 110 -6.81 -27.05 22.53
C GLY A 110 -5.55 -26.66 23.32
N GLY A 111 -5.16 -25.38 23.28
CA GLY A 111 -3.95 -24.89 23.97
C GLY A 111 -2.67 -24.99 23.16
N VAL A 112 -2.68 -25.64 21.99
CA VAL A 112 -1.50 -25.89 21.15
C VAL A 112 -1.54 -25.03 19.89
N TRP A 113 -0.38 -24.56 19.45
CA TRP A 113 -0.25 -23.79 18.21
C TRP A 113 -0.28 -24.72 16.99
N HIS A 114 -1.18 -24.42 16.07
CA HIS A 114 -1.28 -25.09 14.79
C HIS A 114 -1.12 -24.07 13.66
N SER A 115 -0.30 -24.43 12.67
CA SER A 115 -0.35 -23.76 11.38
C SER A 115 -1.66 -24.14 10.72
N VAL A 116 -2.48 -23.13 10.40
CA VAL A 116 -3.80 -23.30 9.78
C VAL A 116 -3.81 -22.86 8.33
N GLY A 117 -2.67 -22.43 7.80
CA GLY A 117 -2.57 -22.16 6.38
C GLY A 117 -1.29 -21.44 5.98
N LEU A 118 -0.76 -21.79 4.80
CA LEU A 118 0.43 -21.18 4.19
C LEU A 118 0.21 -20.88 2.69
N PRO A 119 -0.65 -19.93 2.29
CA PRO A 119 -0.67 -19.47 0.91
C PRO A 119 0.62 -18.70 0.57
N CYS A 120 1.03 -18.83 -0.70
CA CYS A 120 2.15 -18.10 -1.25
C CYS A 120 1.79 -17.52 -2.62
N VAL A 121 2.34 -16.35 -2.95
CA VAL A 121 2.18 -15.67 -4.23
C VAL A 121 3.52 -15.20 -4.78
N GLN A 122 3.59 -15.07 -6.10
CA GLN A 122 4.76 -14.51 -6.76
C GLN A 122 4.67 -12.98 -6.77
N VAL A 123 5.79 -12.31 -6.47
CA VAL A 123 6.01 -10.86 -6.62
C VAL A 123 7.22 -10.55 -7.50
#